data_AF-A0A8B6FK50-F1
#
_entry.id   AF-A0A8B6FK50-F1
#
_cell.length_a   1.000
_cell.length_b   1.000
_cell.length_c   1.000
_cell.angle_alpha   90.00
_cell.angle_beta   90.00
_cell.angle_gamma   90.00
#
_symmetry.space_group_name_H-M   'P 1'
#
loop_
_entity.id
_entity.type
_entity.pdbx_description
1 polymer ?
#
loop_
_entity_poly.entity_id
_entity_poly.type
_entity_poly.pdbx_seq_one_letter_code
_entity_poly.pdbx_strand_id
1 'polypeptide(L)'
;MSYEDKMFMKQMDNEFVKRLGRKLGSTVTVPSAKTAIAKQQTTALHRASMLDASLNRNPVKREHFLTFMSKILDNNHAELAPPLGEHEECWYLPLFGVYHPKKPDQIRGVFDFFRQM
;
A
#
# COMPACT_ATOMS: atom_id res chain seq x y z
N MET A 1 -10.60 16.07 -15.38
CA MET A 1 -9.74 15.11 -16.08
C MET A 1 -8.31 15.29 -15.59
N SER A 2 -7.76 14.27 -14.95
CA SER A 2 -6.42 14.22 -14.36
C SER A 2 -5.34 14.34 -15.44
N TYR A 3 -4.12 14.71 -15.06
CA TYR A 3 -2.97 14.73 -15.97
C TYR A 3 -2.71 13.33 -16.57
N GLU A 4 -2.86 12.30 -15.74
CA GLU A 4 -2.75 10.89 -16.16
C GLU A 4 -3.81 10.51 -17.20
N ASP A 5 -5.06 10.97 -17.03
CA ASP A 5 -6.14 10.74 -18.00
C ASP A 5 -5.80 11.38 -19.36
N LYS A 6 -5.23 12.59 -19.36
CA LYS A 6 -4.87 13.30 -20.59
C LYS A 6 -3.69 12.63 -21.31
N MET A 7 -2.72 12.11 -20.55
CA MET A 7 -1.60 11.35 -21.11
C MET A 7 -2.07 10.02 -21.69
N PHE A 8 -2.98 9.33 -20.99
CA PHE A 8 -3.59 8.09 -21.44
C PHE A 8 -4.39 8.27 -22.75
N MET A 9 -5.22 9.31 -22.83
CA MET A 9 -6.00 9.61 -24.05
C MET A 9 -5.09 9.93 -25.24
N LYS A 10 -4.03 10.73 -25.04
CA LYS A 10 -3.03 11.01 -26.09
C LYS A 10 -2.31 9.75 -26.57
N GLN A 11 -2.07 8.80 -25.67
CA GLN A 11 -1.40 7.55 -26.02
C GLN A 11 -2.35 6.58 -26.74
N MET A 12 -3.62 6.51 -26.35
CA MET A 12 -4.65 5.73 -27.05
C MET A 12 -4.87 6.23 -28.48
N ASP A 13 -4.98 7.54 -28.68
CA ASP A 13 -5.19 8.13 -30.02
C ASP A 13 -4.02 7.84 -30.97
N ASN A 14 -2.79 7.79 -30.46
CA ASN A 14 -1.61 7.48 -31.26
C ASN A 14 -1.49 5.99 -31.63
N GLU A 15 -1.89 5.08 -30.73
CA GLU A 15 -1.78 3.63 -31.00
C GLU A 15 -2.96 3.06 -31.82
N PHE A 16 -4.14 3.69 -31.78
CA PHE A 16 -5.33 3.17 -32.46
C PHE A 16 -5.29 3.33 -34.00
N VAL A 17 -4.44 4.22 -34.54
CA VAL A 17 -4.40 4.53 -35.99
C VAL A 17 -3.62 3.50 -36.82
N LYS A 18 -2.93 2.51 -36.24
CA LYS A 18 -2.15 1.50 -36.99
C LYS A 18 -2.63 0.06 -36.82
N ARG A 19 -3.93 -0.21 -37.02
CA ARG A 19 -4.40 -1.60 -37.16
C ARG A 19 -5.58 -1.75 -38.12
N LEU A 20 -5.32 -1.52 -39.41
CA LEU A 20 -6.19 -2.03 -40.48
C LEU A 20 -6.09 -3.57 -40.49
N GLY A 21 -7.09 -4.25 -39.93
CA GLY A 21 -7.26 -5.69 -40.10
C GLY A 21 -7.39 -6.49 -38.80
N ARG A 22 -8.64 -6.65 -38.34
CA ARG A 22 -9.16 -7.82 -37.59
C ARG A 22 -8.39 -8.24 -36.32
N LYS A 23 -8.63 -7.53 -35.21
CA LYS A 23 -9.02 -8.05 -33.87
C LYS A 23 -9.03 -6.88 -32.88
N LEU A 24 -10.18 -6.56 -32.29
CA LEU A 24 -10.24 -5.66 -31.13
C LEU A 24 -9.65 -6.40 -29.93
N GLY A 25 -8.43 -6.04 -29.57
CA GLY A 25 -7.87 -6.31 -28.25
C GLY A 25 -7.21 -5.02 -27.81
N SER A 26 -7.85 -4.26 -26.92
CA SER A 26 -7.17 -3.25 -26.15
C SER A 26 -6.12 -3.97 -25.32
N THR A 27 -4.84 -3.83 -25.67
CA THR A 27 -3.77 -4.22 -24.78
C THR A 27 -3.73 -3.16 -23.68
N VAL A 28 -4.62 -3.29 -22.71
CA VAL A 28 -4.44 -2.69 -21.39
C VAL A 28 -3.07 -3.17 -20.92
N THR A 29 -2.11 -2.25 -20.84
CA THR A 29 -0.79 -2.55 -20.31
C THR A 29 -0.96 -2.76 -18.81
N VAL A 30 -1.31 -3.98 -18.40
CA VAL A 30 -1.25 -4.39 -17.00
C VAL A 30 0.20 -4.17 -16.56
N PRO A 31 0.46 -3.36 -15.50
CA PRO A 31 1.80 -3.17 -15.01
C PRO A 31 2.46 -4.53 -14.76
N SER A 32 3.71 -4.70 -15.20
CA SER A 32 4.43 -5.93 -14.89
C SER A 32 4.49 -6.11 -13.36
N ALA A 33 4.42 -7.35 -12.88
CA ALA A 33 4.43 -7.65 -11.44
C ALA A 33 5.57 -6.93 -10.69
N LYS A 34 6.75 -6.83 -11.33
CA LYS A 34 7.93 -6.11 -10.80
C LYS A 34 7.67 -4.61 -10.56
N THR A 35 6.99 -3.95 -11.49
CA THR A 35 6.65 -2.52 -11.37
C THR A 35 5.62 -2.28 -10.26
N ALA A 36 4.65 -3.19 -10.11
CA ALA A 36 3.64 -3.09 -9.06
C ALA A 36 4.24 -3.24 -7.65
N ILE A 37 5.15 -4.21 -7.46
CA ILE A 37 5.84 -4.45 -6.18
C ILE A 37 6.71 -3.25 -5.77
N ALA A 38 7.48 -2.68 -6.72
CA ALA A 38 8.31 -1.50 -6.43
C ALA A 38 7.45 -0.28 -6.00
N LYS A 39 6.29 -0.09 -6.62
CA LYS A 39 5.33 0.97 -6.23
C LYS A 39 4.71 0.70 -4.85
N GLN A 40 4.44 -0.57 -4.52
CA GLN A 40 3.94 -0.95 -3.21
C GLN A 40 4.96 -0.65 -2.11
N GLN A 41 6.24 -0.97 -2.32
CA GLN A 41 7.30 -0.73 -1.35
C GLN A 41 7.44 0.77 -1.02
N THR A 42 7.55 1.61 -2.05
CA THR A 42 7.67 3.06 -1.87
C THR A 42 6.47 3.65 -1.12
N THR A 43 5.26 3.21 -1.46
CA THR A 43 4.02 3.60 -0.76
C THR A 43 4.02 3.13 0.69
N ALA A 44 4.46 1.91 0.97
CA ALA A 44 4.54 1.36 2.31
C ALA A 44 5.51 2.15 3.19
N LEU A 45 6.70 2.46 2.68
CA LEU A 45 7.70 3.28 3.39
C LEU A 45 7.18 4.68 3.69
N HIS A 46 6.51 5.31 2.71
CA HIS A 46 5.90 6.63 2.91
C HIS A 46 4.82 6.59 4.00
N ARG A 47 3.97 5.57 4.01
CA ARG A 47 2.94 5.41 5.06
C ARG A 47 3.57 5.14 6.44
N ALA A 48 4.63 4.35 6.48
CA ALA A 48 5.37 4.07 7.71
C ALA A 48 5.98 5.35 8.30
N SER A 49 6.58 6.21 7.47
CA SER A 49 7.14 7.48 7.94
C SER A 49 6.06 8.46 8.43
N MET A 50 4.90 8.50 7.78
CA MET A 50 3.76 9.27 8.26
C MET A 50 3.23 8.77 9.61
N LEU A 51 3.16 7.44 9.79
CA LEU A 51 2.77 6.84 11.07
C LEU A 51 3.78 7.22 12.15
N ASP A 52 5.08 7.05 11.90
CA ASP A 52 6.14 7.39 12.84
C ASP A 52 6.09 8.88 13.24
N ALA A 53 5.98 9.79 12.27
CA ALA A 53 5.81 11.22 12.54
C ALA A 53 4.56 11.51 13.38
N SER A 54 3.43 10.82 13.12
CA SER A 54 2.22 10.97 13.91
C SER A 54 2.38 10.48 15.35
N LEU A 55 3.13 9.41 15.58
CA LEU A 55 3.39 8.87 16.91
C LEU A 55 4.36 9.78 17.68
N ASN A 56 5.38 10.31 17.02
CA ASN A 56 6.34 11.23 17.63
C ASN A 56 5.68 12.57 18.03
N ARG A 57 4.65 13.02 17.30
CA ARG A 57 3.91 14.24 17.64
C ARG A 57 2.96 14.08 18.83
N ASN A 58 2.49 12.87 19.14
CA ASN A 58 1.53 12.62 20.21
C ASN A 58 2.01 11.46 21.11
N PRO A 59 2.60 11.76 22.29
CA PRO A 59 3.19 10.74 23.15
C PRO A 59 2.16 9.74 23.68
N VAL A 60 0.93 10.17 23.98
CA VAL A 60 -0.16 9.29 24.43
C VAL A 60 -0.54 8.31 23.33
N LYS A 61 -0.69 8.80 22.09
CA LYS A 61 -0.96 7.92 20.95
C LYS A 61 0.17 6.91 20.73
N ARG A 62 1.43 7.32 20.92
CA ARG A 62 2.59 6.44 20.84
C ARG A 62 2.51 5.32 21.87
N GLU A 63 2.26 5.66 23.12
CA GLU A 63 2.14 4.68 24.21
C GLU A 63 1.03 3.66 23.94
N HIS A 64 -0.16 4.13 23.54
CA HIS A 64 -1.26 3.24 23.19
C HIS A 64 -0.89 2.30 22.03
N PHE A 65 -0.21 2.83 21.00
CA PHE A 65 0.17 2.04 19.82
C PHE A 65 1.24 1.01 20.14
N LEU A 66 2.25 1.37 20.94
CA LEU A 66 3.27 0.43 21.42
C LEU A 66 2.67 -0.67 22.28
N THR A 67 1.76 -0.32 23.19
CA THR A 67 1.03 -1.30 24.02
C THR A 67 0.21 -2.26 23.15
N PHE A 68 -0.43 -1.75 22.09
CA PHE A 68 -1.14 -2.58 21.12
C PHE A 68 -0.22 -3.53 20.37
N MET A 69 0.91 -3.05 19.84
CA MET A 69 1.86 -3.87 19.09
C MET A 69 2.57 -4.90 19.97
N SER A 70 2.94 -4.56 21.21
CA SER A 70 3.50 -5.51 22.18
C SER A 70 2.55 -6.68 22.38
N LYS A 71 1.26 -6.42 22.64
CA LYS A 71 0.24 -7.47 22.79
C LYS A 71 0.10 -8.38 21.56
N ILE A 72 0.34 -7.88 20.35
CA ILE A 72 0.32 -8.74 19.14
C ILE A 72 1.49 -9.71 19.17
N LEU A 73 2.69 -9.21 19.50
CA LEU A 73 3.91 -10.02 19.55
C LEU A 73 3.87 -11.00 20.73
N ASP A 74 3.48 -10.54 21.92
CA ASP A 74 3.41 -11.34 23.15
C ASP A 74 2.40 -12.50 23.02
N ASN A 75 1.33 -12.30 22.25
CA ASN A 75 0.35 -13.35 21.96
C ASN A 75 0.74 -14.25 20.76
N ASN A 76 1.94 -14.09 20.20
CA ASN A 76 2.39 -14.79 18.99
C ASN A 76 1.44 -14.62 17.78
N HIS A 77 0.77 -13.48 17.68
CA HIS A 77 -0.09 -13.15 16.53
C HIS A 77 0.71 -12.57 15.35
N ALA A 78 1.99 -12.23 15.57
CA ALA A 78 2.92 -11.85 14.53
C ALA A 78 4.33 -12.34 14.89
N GLU A 79 5.09 -12.70 13.86
CA GLU A 79 6.49 -13.10 13.97
C GLU A 79 7.37 -12.25 13.04
N LEU A 80 8.68 -12.32 13.25
CA LEU A 80 9.62 -11.68 12.35
C LEU A 80 9.52 -12.33 10.97
N ALA A 81 9.30 -11.52 9.93
CA ALA A 81 9.25 -12.02 8.56
C ALA A 81 10.60 -12.65 8.17
N PRO A 82 10.60 -13.79 7.45
CA PRO A 82 11.83 -14.41 6.97
C PRO A 82 12.57 -13.47 6.00
N PRO A 83 13.91 -13.59 5.91
CA PRO A 83 14.68 -12.83 4.94
C PRO A 83 14.25 -13.22 3.53
N LEU A 84 14.07 -12.22 2.67
CA LEU A 84 13.64 -12.41 1.30
C LEU A 84 14.85 -12.63 0.38
N GLY A 85 14.72 -13.56 -0.57
CA GLY A 85 15.67 -13.72 -1.67
C GLY A 85 15.62 -12.54 -2.65
N GLU A 86 16.66 -12.37 -3.46
CA GLU A 86 16.83 -11.27 -4.44
C GLU A 86 15.69 -11.17 -5.48
N HIS A 87 14.88 -12.23 -5.61
CA HIS A 87 13.76 -12.31 -6.56
C HIS A 87 12.43 -12.71 -5.92
N GLU A 88 12.35 -12.75 -4.58
CA GLU A 88 11.10 -13.07 -3.90
C GLU A 88 10.19 -11.84 -3.78
N GLU A 89 8.90 -12.04 -4.01
CA GLU A 89 7.91 -10.98 -3.93
C GLU A 89 7.62 -10.65 -2.46
N CYS A 90 7.85 -9.39 -2.08
CA CYS A 90 7.49 -8.86 -0.76
C CYS A 90 6.19 -8.09 -0.81
N TRP A 91 5.25 -8.44 0.07
CA TRP A 91 4.01 -7.71 0.26
C TRP A 91 4.05 -6.93 1.57
N TYR A 92 3.91 -5.62 1.47
CA TYR A 92 3.75 -4.73 2.62
C TYR A 92 2.27 -4.45 2.87
N LEU A 93 1.88 -4.49 4.14
CA LEU A 93 0.55 -4.12 4.59
C LEU A 93 0.58 -2.74 5.23
N PRO A 94 -0.14 -1.76 4.67
CA PRO A 94 -0.40 -0.50 5.34
C PRO A 94 -0.99 -0.73 6.74
N LEU A 95 -0.41 -0.06 7.73
CA LEU A 95 -0.84 -0.11 9.12
C LEU A 95 -1.17 1.30 9.60
N PHE A 96 -2.32 1.47 10.24
CA PHE A 96 -2.69 2.74 10.88
C PHE A 96 -3.47 2.52 12.17
N GLY A 97 -3.29 3.43 13.12
CA GLY A 97 -3.99 3.41 14.41
C GLY A 97 -5.25 4.28 14.38
N VAL A 98 -6.40 3.69 14.69
CA VAL A 98 -7.71 4.35 14.76
C VAL A 98 -8.26 4.29 16.17
N TYR A 99 -8.96 5.34 16.57
CA TYR A 99 -9.73 5.40 17.81
C TYR A 99 -11.21 5.21 17.55
N HIS A 100 -11.87 4.43 18.40
CA HIS A 100 -13.32 4.35 18.38
C HIS A 100 -13.90 5.49 19.25
N PRO A 101 -14.92 6.25 18.80
CA PRO A 101 -15.44 7.41 19.54
C PRO A 101 -15.87 7.11 20.97
N LYS A 102 -16.41 5.90 21.22
CA LYS A 102 -16.81 5.43 22.55
C LYS A 102 -15.68 4.86 23.42
N LYS A 103 -14.47 4.72 22.89
CA LYS A 103 -13.28 4.16 23.57
C LYS A 103 -12.02 4.96 23.16
N PRO A 104 -11.91 6.23 23.57
CA PRO A 104 -10.81 7.11 23.15
C PRO A 104 -9.43 6.63 23.65
N ASP A 105 -9.39 5.87 24.74
CA ASP A 105 -8.14 5.36 25.33
C ASP A 105 -7.67 4.04 24.70
N GLN A 106 -8.45 3.49 23.75
CA GLN A 106 -8.13 2.24 23.09
C GLN A 106 -7.88 2.45 21.60
N ILE A 107 -6.60 2.40 21.22
CA ILE A 107 -6.21 2.37 19.81
C ILE A 107 -6.44 0.98 19.21
N ARG A 108 -6.83 0.95 17.94
CA ARG A 108 -6.92 -0.26 17.12
C ARG A 108 -5.99 -0.10 15.94
N GLY A 109 -5.04 -1.03 15.78
CA GLY A 109 -4.28 -1.15 14.54
C GLY A 109 -5.14 -1.76 13.45
N VAL A 110 -5.23 -1.10 12.32
CA VAL A 110 -5.90 -1.57 11.12
C VAL A 110 -4.84 -1.94 10.10
N PHE A 111 -4.86 -3.20 9.65
CA PHE A 111 -4.07 -3.72 8.55
C PHE A 111 -4.95 -3.73 7.32
N ASP A 112 -4.60 -2.92 6.33
CA ASP A 112 -5.45 -2.73 5.15
C ASP A 112 -4.90 -3.51 3.95
N PHE A 113 -5.65 -4.52 3.52
CA PHE A 113 -5.32 -5.33 2.35
C PHE A 113 -5.98 -4.72 1.11
N PHE A 114 -5.28 -3.84 0.40
CA PHE A 114 -5.67 -3.47 -0.96
C PHE A 114 -4.79 -4.19 -1.98
N ARG A 115 -5.39 -5.10 -2.72
CA ARG A 115 -4.92 -5.45 -4.06
C ARG A 115 -5.20 -4.24 -4.94
N GLN A 116 -4.20 -3.39 -5.19
CA GLN A 116 -4.28 -2.44 -6.30
C GLN A 116 -4.19 -3.27 -7.59
N MET A 117 -5.35 -3.70 -8.09
CA MET A 117 -5.52 -4.14 -9.47
C MET A 117 -5.48 -2.92 -10.40
#